data_AF-A0A8X8KC67-F1
#
_entry.id   AF-A0A8X8KC67-F1
#
_cell.length_a   1.000
_cell.length_b   1.000
_cell.length_c   1.000
_cell.angle_alpha   90.00
_cell.angle_beta   90.00
_cell.angle_gamma   90.00
#
_symmetry.space_group_name_H-M   'P 1'
#
loop_
_entity.id
_entity.type
_entity.pdbx_description
1 polymer ?
#
loop_
_entity_poly.entity_id
_entity_poly.type
_entity_poly.pdbx_seq_one_letter_code
_entity_poly.pdbx_strand_id
1 'polypeptide(L)'
;MLIQIQTRAQHLRQRLFRVRPESPDTNQSERGFTLVELIIVLVILGILAAVFLSKINLGSAKGKTLYLALTSTAHSAELFDASLGTYPTVYGATFNPTFGKSAADNTTGADLTNTWNGPYGKARNIGTNGNLHLDNVATGVTLTFSPLNSGATGALPNGLAYQYAVVANNVPNSIAAEAVKICNGAGNTSATNGGSCTLVAGTGTTSTVYYIFAQNQDGAY
;
A
#
# COMPACT_ATOMS: atom_id res chain seq x y z
N MET A 1 63.78 32.48 29.19
CA MET A 1 62.71 31.52 28.84
C MET A 1 63.33 30.47 27.92
N LEU A 2 63.90 29.42 28.51
CA LEU A 2 64.50 28.23 27.87
C LEU A 2 64.75 27.19 28.98
N ILE A 3 64.31 25.96 28.73
CA ILE A 3 64.98 24.67 29.02
C ILE A 3 65.15 24.21 30.48
N GLN A 4 64.46 23.09 30.75
CA GLN A 4 64.86 21.83 31.43
C GLN A 4 65.68 21.90 32.73
N ILE A 5 65.28 21.08 33.72
CA ILE A 5 66.02 19.90 34.22
C ILE A 5 65.38 19.41 35.53
N GLN A 6 65.03 18.12 35.52
CA GLN A 6 65.11 17.07 36.56
C GLN A 6 65.23 17.52 38.03
N THR A 7 64.64 16.90 39.06
CA THR A 7 64.72 15.47 39.45
C THR A 7 64.07 15.42 40.85
N ARG A 8 63.32 14.37 41.22
CA ARG A 8 63.40 13.86 42.60
C ARG A 8 62.91 12.42 42.66
N ALA A 9 63.90 11.57 42.89
CA ALA A 9 63.77 10.16 43.10
C ALA A 9 63.35 9.87 44.55
N GLN A 10 62.72 8.70 44.71
CA GLN A 10 62.79 7.83 45.88
C GLN A 10 62.14 8.33 47.17
N HIS A 11 61.08 7.64 47.58
CA HIS A 11 61.02 6.91 48.85
C HIS A 11 59.64 6.26 48.96
N LEU A 12 59.60 4.94 49.15
CA LEU A 12 58.78 4.21 50.13
C LEU A 12 58.39 2.81 49.63
N ARG A 13 59.29 1.88 49.95
CA ARG A 13 58.99 0.62 50.64
C ARG A 13 57.71 -0.09 50.20
N GLN A 14 57.94 -1.08 49.34
CA GLN A 14 57.40 -2.45 49.41
C GLN A 14 56.53 -2.71 50.65
N ARG A 15 55.24 -2.42 50.55
CA ARG A 15 54.23 -3.13 51.32
C ARG A 15 53.85 -4.34 50.49
N LEU A 16 54.41 -5.47 50.88
CA LEU A 16 53.97 -6.80 50.45
C LEU A 16 52.46 -6.89 50.70
N PHE A 17 51.68 -6.61 49.67
CA PHE A 17 50.27 -6.93 49.65
C PHE A 17 50.20 -8.44 49.52
N ARG A 18 50.23 -9.11 50.67
CA ARG A 18 49.94 -10.53 50.79
C ARG A 18 48.50 -10.69 50.33
N VAL A 19 48.32 -11.03 49.05
CA VAL A 19 47.05 -11.53 48.54
C VAL A 19 46.74 -12.76 49.36
N ARG A 20 45.85 -12.61 50.33
CA ARG A 20 45.23 -13.72 51.02
C ARG A 20 44.42 -14.44 49.95
N PRO A 21 44.69 -15.72 49.62
CA PRO A 21 43.76 -16.46 48.79
C PRO A 21 42.42 -16.47 49.53
N GLU A 22 41.40 -15.88 48.92
CA GLU A 22 40.01 -16.10 49.30
C GLU A 22 39.78 -17.61 49.25
N SER A 23 39.46 -18.23 50.40
CA SER A 23 39.00 -19.61 50.41
C SER A 23 37.77 -19.72 49.51
N PRO A 24 37.74 -20.60 48.49
CA PRO A 24 36.58 -20.75 47.64
C PRO A 24 35.54 -21.59 48.39
N ASP A 25 34.83 -20.98 49.33
CA ASP A 25 33.63 -21.55 49.94
C ASP A 25 32.42 -20.76 49.48
N THR A 26 31.96 -21.08 48.28
CA THR A 26 30.58 -21.49 48.07
C THR A 26 30.56 -22.31 46.80
N ASN A 27 30.36 -23.62 46.94
CA ASN A 27 29.77 -24.43 45.88
C ASN A 27 28.38 -23.83 45.61
N GLN A 28 28.31 -22.77 44.81
CA GLN A 28 27.11 -22.49 44.05
C GLN A 28 27.00 -23.67 43.11
N SER A 29 26.19 -24.65 43.51
CA SER A 29 25.84 -25.78 42.69
C SER A 29 25.40 -25.21 41.34
N GLU A 30 26.23 -25.38 40.31
CA GLU A 30 25.81 -25.08 38.95
C GLU A 30 24.69 -26.06 38.63
N ARG A 31 23.45 -25.59 38.83
CA ARG A 31 22.25 -26.32 38.46
C ARG A 31 22.20 -26.30 36.93
N GLY A 32 22.79 -27.32 36.32
CA GLY A 32 22.68 -27.53 34.88
C GLY A 32 21.21 -27.68 34.47
N PHE A 33 20.86 -27.11 33.32
CA PHE A 33 19.53 -27.27 32.72
C PHE A 33 19.24 -28.76 32.53
N THR A 34 18.06 -29.20 32.99
CA THR A 34 17.64 -30.58 32.77
C THR A 34 17.17 -30.75 31.32
N LEU A 35 17.39 -31.94 30.75
CA LEU A 35 16.88 -32.29 29.42
C LEU A 35 15.34 -32.14 29.38
N VAL A 36 14.67 -32.46 30.49
CA VAL A 36 13.23 -32.33 30.66
C VAL A 36 12.77 -30.87 30.64
N GLU A 37 13.47 -29.94 31.28
CA GLU A 37 13.15 -28.51 31.20
C GLU A 37 13.19 -28.01 29.77
N LEU A 38 14.23 -28.40 29.03
CA LEU A 38 14.37 -27.96 27.65
C LEU A 38 13.26 -28.56 26.76
N ILE A 39 12.88 -29.82 26.99
CA ILE A 39 11.74 -30.44 26.29
C ILE A 39 10.43 -29.72 26.60
N ILE A 40 10.14 -29.41 27.87
CA ILE A 40 8.91 -28.72 28.25
C ILE A 40 8.84 -27.33 27.59
N VAL A 41 9.96 -26.60 27.57
CA VAL A 41 10.05 -25.30 26.91
C VAL A 41 9.77 -25.42 25.41
N LEU A 42 10.37 -26.39 24.72
CA LEU A 42 10.12 -26.60 23.29
C LEU A 42 8.67 -27.00 23.01
N VAL A 43 8.04 -27.78 23.89
CA VAL A 43 6.62 -28.14 23.79
C VAL A 43 5.74 -26.90 23.92
N ILE A 44 5.99 -26.05 24.93
CA ILE A 44 5.22 -24.81 25.12
C ILE A 44 5.44 -23.84 23.95
N LEU A 45 6.68 -23.67 23.49
CA LEU A 45 7.00 -22.85 22.32
C LEU A 45 6.33 -23.37 21.04
N GLY A 46 6.26 -24.69 20.86
CA GLY A 46 5.56 -25.32 19.73
C GLY A 46 4.04 -25.04 19.75
N ILE A 47 3.41 -25.15 20.92
CA ILE A 47 1.98 -24.84 21.09
C ILE A 47 1.70 -23.36 20.85
N LEU A 48 2.53 -22.46 21.40
CA LEU A 48 2.38 -21.02 21.17
C LEU A 48 2.54 -20.70 19.68
N ALA A 49 3.60 -21.18 19.03
CA ALA A 49 3.83 -20.95 17.60
C ALA A 49 2.64 -21.39 16.72
N ALA A 50 1.98 -22.49 17.06
CA ALA A 50 0.79 -22.97 16.33
C ALA A 50 -0.40 -22.01 16.40
N VAL A 51 -0.60 -21.31 17.52
CA VAL A 51 -1.75 -20.40 17.74
C VAL A 51 -1.51 -19.02 17.15
N PHE A 52 -0.25 -18.57 17.04
CA PHE A 52 0.08 -17.21 16.60
C PHE A 52 -0.12 -16.94 15.10
N LEU A 53 -0.38 -17.96 14.27
CA LEU A 53 -0.50 -17.81 12.82
C LEU A 53 -1.77 -17.06 12.36
N SER A 54 -2.84 -17.03 13.16
CA SER A 54 -4.17 -16.63 12.68
C SER A 54 -4.51 -15.13 12.78
N LYS A 55 -3.55 -14.24 13.09
CA LYS A 55 -3.84 -12.82 13.41
C LYS A 55 -3.18 -11.79 12.50
N ILE A 56 -2.75 -12.15 11.28
CA ILE A 56 -2.25 -11.15 10.33
C ILE A 56 -3.46 -10.48 9.66
N ASN A 57 -3.68 -9.20 9.94
CA ASN A 57 -4.71 -8.40 9.27
C ASN A 57 -4.25 -8.05 7.84
N LEU A 58 -4.41 -8.99 6.91
CA LEU A 58 -4.06 -8.79 5.50
C LEU A 58 -4.90 -7.68 4.83
N GLY A 59 -6.07 -7.35 5.38
CA GLY A 59 -6.96 -6.32 4.86
C GLY A 59 -6.31 -4.94 4.84
N SER A 60 -5.55 -4.58 5.89
CA SER A 60 -4.92 -3.26 5.98
C SER A 60 -3.84 -3.03 4.91
N ALA A 61 -2.94 -4.00 4.75
CA ALA A 61 -1.87 -3.95 3.77
C ALA A 61 -2.42 -3.98 2.34
N LYS A 62 -3.39 -4.86 2.06
CA LYS A 62 -4.01 -4.97 0.72
C LYS A 62 -4.86 -3.75 0.38
N GLY A 63 -5.53 -3.14 1.36
CA GLY A 63 -6.23 -1.86 1.19
C GLY A 63 -5.29 -0.73 0.78
N LYS A 64 -4.11 -0.65 1.41
CA LYS A 64 -3.06 0.30 1.01
C LYS A 64 -2.53 0.01 -0.40
N THR A 65 -2.30 -1.26 -0.75
CA THR A 65 -1.89 -1.64 -2.11
C THR A 65 -2.94 -1.23 -3.14
N LEU A 66 -4.22 -1.44 -2.85
CA LEU A 66 -5.32 -1.04 -3.73
C LEU A 66 -5.35 0.48 -3.92
N TYR A 67 -5.26 1.26 -2.83
CA TYR A 67 -5.23 2.71 -2.92
C TYR A 67 -4.06 3.24 -3.76
N LEU A 68 -2.85 2.71 -3.55
CA LEU A 68 -1.69 3.06 -4.37
C LEU A 68 -1.86 2.68 -5.84
N ALA A 69 -2.54 1.56 -6.13
CA ALA A 69 -2.85 1.17 -7.49
C ALA A 69 -3.89 2.09 -8.12
N LEU A 70 -4.90 2.54 -7.38
CA LEU A 70 -5.89 3.53 -7.84
C LEU A 70 -5.23 4.85 -8.21
N THR A 71 -4.40 5.42 -7.34
CA THR A 71 -3.72 6.70 -7.59
C THR A 71 -2.70 6.61 -8.73
N SER A 72 -1.91 5.52 -8.78
CA SER A 72 -0.99 5.27 -9.90
C SER A 72 -1.72 5.11 -11.24
N THR A 73 -2.94 4.57 -11.22
CA THR A 73 -3.76 4.39 -12.43
C THR A 73 -4.41 5.69 -12.86
N ALA A 74 -4.90 6.49 -11.91
CA ALA A 74 -5.40 7.84 -12.16
C ALA A 74 -4.35 8.72 -12.84
N HIS A 75 -3.11 8.69 -12.35
CA HIS A 75 -2.03 9.47 -12.94
C HIS A 75 -1.78 9.14 -14.43
N SER A 76 -1.92 7.86 -14.81
CA SER A 76 -1.82 7.49 -16.24
C SER A 76 -2.98 8.02 -17.10
N ALA A 77 -4.16 8.23 -16.52
CA ALA A 77 -5.28 8.85 -17.21
C ALA A 77 -5.11 10.37 -17.33
N GLU A 78 -4.56 11.04 -16.32
CA GLU A 78 -4.20 12.46 -16.39
C GLU A 78 -3.18 12.74 -17.50
N LEU A 79 -2.17 11.88 -17.64
CA LEU A 79 -1.18 12.00 -18.72
C LEU A 79 -1.81 11.73 -20.11
N PHE A 80 -2.77 10.81 -20.19
CA PHE A 80 -3.51 10.53 -21.43
C PHE A 80 -4.33 11.76 -21.84
N ASP A 81 -5.08 12.35 -20.91
CA ASP A 81 -5.88 13.56 -21.14
C ASP A 81 -5.00 14.77 -21.49
N ALA A 82 -3.89 14.99 -20.77
CA ALA A 82 -2.97 16.07 -21.05
C ALA A 82 -2.41 16.04 -22.48
N SER A 83 -2.31 14.86 -23.10
CA SER A 83 -1.83 14.71 -24.47
C SER A 83 -2.92 14.64 -25.53
N LEU A 84 -4.11 14.13 -25.18
CA LEU A 84 -5.14 13.74 -26.15
C LEU A 84 -6.48 14.47 -25.95
N GLY A 85 -6.65 15.19 -24.84
CA GLY A 85 -7.86 15.93 -24.50
C GLY A 85 -9.06 15.06 -24.17
N THR A 86 -8.84 13.80 -23.78
CA THR A 86 -9.89 12.83 -23.45
C THR A 86 -9.35 11.84 -22.43
N TYR A 87 -10.21 11.19 -21.66
CA TYR A 87 -9.78 10.18 -20.69
C TYR A 87 -9.93 8.77 -21.28
N PRO A 88 -9.06 7.82 -20.89
CA PRO A 88 -9.23 6.42 -21.25
C PRO A 88 -10.46 5.83 -20.53
N THR A 89 -11.08 4.80 -21.11
CA THR A 89 -12.16 4.01 -20.45
C THR A 89 -11.63 2.67 -19.90
N VAL A 90 -10.49 2.19 -20.43
CA VAL A 90 -9.81 0.97 -19.99
C VAL A 90 -8.33 1.23 -19.73
N TYR A 91 -7.72 0.49 -18.79
CA TYR A 91 -6.30 0.67 -18.47
C TYR A 91 -5.37 0.36 -19.64
N GLY A 92 -5.74 -0.61 -20.48
CA GLY A 92 -4.97 -0.95 -21.68
C GLY A 92 -4.70 0.25 -22.58
N ALA A 93 -5.62 1.22 -22.66
CA ALA A 93 -5.47 2.41 -23.49
C ALA A 93 -4.27 3.27 -23.11
N THR A 94 -3.83 3.21 -21.84
CA THR A 94 -2.72 4.03 -21.35
C THR A 94 -1.36 3.55 -21.84
N PHE A 95 -1.22 2.35 -22.39
CA PHE A 95 0.10 1.84 -22.79
C PHE A 95 0.10 0.94 -24.02
N ASN A 96 -1.03 0.31 -24.33
CA ASN A 96 -1.17 -0.58 -25.47
C ASN A 96 -1.86 0.18 -26.62
N PRO A 97 -1.18 0.38 -27.77
CA PRO A 97 -1.73 1.15 -28.88
C PRO A 97 -2.99 0.54 -29.49
N THR A 98 -3.23 -0.77 -29.34
CA THR A 98 -4.47 -1.41 -29.82
C THR A 98 -5.70 -0.83 -29.14
N PHE A 99 -5.61 -0.54 -27.84
CA PHE A 99 -6.66 0.14 -27.09
C PHE A 99 -6.49 1.66 -27.19
N GLY A 100 -5.28 2.18 -27.04
CA GLY A 100 -5.03 3.62 -26.94
C GLY A 100 -5.43 4.43 -28.18
N LYS A 101 -5.45 3.80 -29.36
CA LYS A 101 -5.87 4.41 -30.63
C LYS A 101 -7.37 4.29 -30.89
N SER A 102 -8.06 3.42 -30.17
CA SER A 102 -9.44 3.03 -30.43
C SER A 102 -10.42 4.10 -29.94
N ALA A 103 -11.43 4.39 -30.78
CA ALA A 103 -12.58 5.22 -30.41
C ALA A 103 -13.43 4.62 -29.29
N ALA A 104 -13.40 3.30 -29.08
CA ALA A 104 -14.17 2.65 -28.01
C ALA A 104 -13.53 2.84 -26.62
N ASP A 105 -12.25 3.17 -26.57
CA ASP A 105 -11.44 3.09 -25.36
C ASP A 105 -11.11 4.48 -24.75
N ASN A 106 -11.84 5.52 -25.17
CA ASN A 106 -11.74 6.88 -24.65
C ASN A 106 -13.11 7.56 -24.50
N THR A 107 -13.19 8.56 -23.64
CA THR A 107 -14.45 9.20 -23.23
C THR A 107 -15.13 10.05 -24.31
N THR A 108 -14.40 10.49 -25.33
CA THR A 108 -14.91 11.35 -26.41
C THR A 108 -15.30 10.56 -27.66
N GLY A 109 -15.02 9.25 -27.70
CA GLY A 109 -15.32 8.42 -28.87
C GLY A 109 -14.43 8.72 -30.08
N ALA A 110 -13.29 9.38 -29.88
CA ALA A 110 -12.43 9.84 -30.97
C ALA A 110 -11.50 8.73 -31.46
N ASP A 111 -11.28 8.61 -32.79
CA ASP A 111 -10.23 7.76 -33.34
C ASP A 111 -8.87 8.46 -33.16
N LEU A 112 -8.01 7.86 -32.34
CA LEU A 112 -6.71 8.42 -31.96
C LEU A 112 -5.55 7.78 -32.72
N THR A 113 -5.81 7.07 -33.83
CA THR A 113 -4.79 6.36 -34.61
C THR A 113 -3.60 7.23 -35.01
N ASN A 114 -3.85 8.51 -35.33
CA ASN A 114 -2.85 9.47 -35.78
C ASN A 114 -2.34 10.42 -34.67
N THR A 115 -2.99 10.45 -33.51
CA THR A 115 -2.70 11.40 -32.41
C THR A 115 -2.10 10.73 -31.19
N TRP A 116 -2.39 9.44 -30.96
CA TRP A 116 -1.80 8.66 -29.87
C TRP A 116 -0.28 8.60 -30.02
N ASN A 117 0.44 9.16 -29.04
CA ASN A 117 1.87 9.45 -29.14
C ASN A 117 2.72 8.79 -28.05
N GLY A 118 2.14 7.91 -27.22
CA GLY A 118 2.96 7.07 -26.36
C GLY A 118 2.23 6.44 -25.19
N PRO A 119 2.95 5.60 -24.42
CA PRO A 119 2.40 5.08 -23.18
C PRO A 119 2.36 6.20 -22.14
N TYR A 120 1.16 6.47 -21.65
CA TYR A 120 0.85 7.34 -20.53
C TYR A 120 0.88 6.58 -19.18
N GLY A 121 0.99 5.25 -19.22
CA GLY A 121 1.08 4.39 -18.04
C GLY A 121 2.05 3.24 -18.21
N LYS A 122 2.38 2.57 -17.09
CA LYS A 122 3.24 1.38 -17.13
C LYS A 122 2.47 0.16 -17.58
N ALA A 123 3.07 -0.65 -18.45
CA ALA A 123 2.49 -1.94 -18.83
C ALA A 123 2.28 -2.83 -17.59
N ARG A 124 1.08 -3.40 -17.47
CA ARG A 124 0.68 -4.33 -16.41
C ARG A 124 -0.24 -5.42 -16.96
N ASN A 125 -0.59 -6.39 -16.13
CA ASN A 125 -1.50 -7.48 -16.50
C ASN A 125 -2.89 -6.91 -16.85
N ILE A 126 -3.30 -7.05 -18.10
CA ILE A 126 -4.63 -6.65 -18.58
C ILE A 126 -5.36 -7.85 -19.16
N GLY A 127 -6.69 -7.85 -19.02
CA GLY A 127 -7.56 -8.78 -19.72
C GLY A 127 -7.70 -8.44 -21.20
N THR A 128 -8.39 -9.31 -21.94
CA THR A 128 -8.71 -9.09 -23.37
C THR A 128 -9.57 -7.86 -23.61
N ASN A 129 -10.31 -7.41 -22.59
CA ASN A 129 -11.11 -6.19 -22.60
C ASN A 129 -10.32 -4.93 -22.21
N GLY A 130 -9.00 -5.03 -21.99
CA GLY A 130 -8.16 -3.89 -21.60
C GLY A 130 -8.25 -3.51 -20.12
N ASN A 131 -9.08 -4.20 -19.32
CA ASN A 131 -9.17 -3.94 -17.89
C ASN A 131 -7.92 -4.44 -17.18
N LEU A 132 -7.45 -3.68 -16.18
CA LEU A 132 -6.27 -4.06 -15.41
C LEU A 132 -6.64 -5.07 -14.33
N HIS A 133 -5.90 -6.18 -14.26
CA HIS A 133 -6.07 -7.21 -13.25
C HIS A 133 -5.15 -6.93 -12.04
N LEU A 134 -5.74 -6.92 -10.83
CA LEU A 134 -5.05 -6.70 -9.56
C LEU A 134 -5.01 -7.98 -8.72
N ASP A 135 -4.48 -9.06 -9.30
CA ASP A 135 -4.39 -10.37 -8.62
C ASP A 135 -3.52 -10.33 -7.36
N ASN A 136 -2.63 -9.34 -7.25
CA ASN A 136 -1.85 -9.07 -6.05
C ASN A 136 -2.69 -8.47 -4.91
N VAL A 137 -3.87 -7.91 -5.16
CA VAL A 137 -4.81 -7.44 -4.13
C VAL A 137 -5.75 -8.57 -3.73
N ALA A 138 -6.52 -9.09 -4.69
CA ALA A 138 -7.35 -10.28 -4.55
C ALA A 138 -7.74 -10.80 -5.94
N THR A 139 -8.06 -12.09 -6.04
CA THR A 139 -8.50 -12.71 -7.29
C THR A 139 -9.77 -12.05 -7.81
N GLY A 140 -9.78 -11.68 -9.09
CA GLY A 140 -10.94 -11.10 -9.77
C GLY A 140 -11.11 -9.58 -9.60
N VAL A 141 -10.21 -8.92 -8.87
CA VAL A 141 -10.19 -7.46 -8.77
C VAL A 141 -9.71 -6.87 -10.09
N THR A 142 -10.52 -5.97 -10.66
CA THR A 142 -10.16 -5.25 -11.89
C THR A 142 -10.27 -3.74 -11.71
N LEU A 143 -9.35 -3.01 -12.34
CA LEU A 143 -9.43 -1.55 -12.45
C LEU A 143 -9.85 -1.14 -13.86
N THR A 144 -10.76 -0.18 -13.90
CA THR A 144 -11.31 0.44 -15.11
C THR A 144 -11.40 1.94 -14.91
N PHE A 145 -11.70 2.70 -15.96
CA PHE A 145 -12.03 4.11 -15.85
C PHE A 145 -13.50 4.31 -16.18
N SER A 146 -14.17 5.20 -15.46
CA SER A 146 -15.56 5.55 -15.74
C SER A 146 -15.74 7.07 -15.68
N PRO A 147 -16.31 7.69 -16.73
CA PRO A 147 -16.96 8.97 -16.57
C PRO A 147 -18.22 8.78 -15.70
N LEU A 148 -18.54 9.78 -14.89
CA LEU A 148 -19.67 9.80 -13.97
C LEU A 148 -20.31 11.18 -14.02
N ASN A 149 -21.64 11.22 -13.98
CA ASN A 149 -22.39 12.45 -13.78
C ASN A 149 -22.69 12.65 -12.29
N SER A 150 -22.89 13.90 -11.88
CA SER A 150 -23.36 14.19 -10.51
C SER A 150 -24.63 13.43 -10.20
N GLY A 151 -24.69 12.84 -9.00
CA GLY A 151 -25.78 11.97 -8.55
C GLY A 151 -25.73 10.53 -9.10
N ALA A 152 -24.80 10.18 -9.98
CA ALA A 152 -24.61 8.80 -10.42
C ALA A 152 -24.04 7.91 -9.30
N THR A 153 -24.29 6.61 -9.37
CA THR A 153 -23.67 5.62 -8.47
C THR A 153 -22.14 5.73 -8.54
N GLY A 154 -21.51 5.93 -7.38
CA GLY A 154 -20.06 6.09 -7.27
C GLY A 154 -19.55 7.52 -7.44
N ALA A 155 -20.39 8.48 -7.86
CA ALA A 155 -20.00 9.89 -7.94
C ALA A 155 -19.85 10.52 -6.55
N LEU A 156 -18.98 11.52 -6.42
CA LEU A 156 -18.86 12.32 -5.20
C LEU A 156 -20.17 13.10 -4.96
N PRO A 157 -20.79 13.02 -3.77
CA PRO A 157 -22.07 13.68 -3.48
C PRO A 157 -22.04 15.20 -3.64
N ASN A 158 -20.89 15.82 -3.32
CA ASN A 158 -20.66 17.27 -3.41
C ASN A 158 -19.64 17.61 -4.52
N GLY A 159 -19.47 16.72 -5.50
CA GLY A 159 -18.56 16.92 -6.63
C GLY A 159 -19.16 17.78 -7.74
N LEU A 160 -18.34 18.07 -8.76
CA LEU A 160 -18.83 18.78 -9.95
C LEU A 160 -19.72 17.90 -10.83
N ALA A 161 -20.33 18.50 -11.85
CA ALA A 161 -21.30 17.86 -12.74
C ALA A 161 -20.72 16.63 -13.46
N TYR A 162 -19.49 16.74 -13.96
CA TYR A 162 -18.78 15.65 -14.61
C TYR A 162 -17.60 15.22 -13.75
N GLN A 163 -17.44 13.92 -13.56
CA GLN A 163 -16.39 13.34 -12.73
C GLN A 163 -15.76 12.15 -13.44
N TYR A 164 -14.47 11.93 -13.24
CA TYR A 164 -13.73 10.81 -13.82
C TYR A 164 -13.13 10.01 -12.70
N ALA A 165 -13.45 8.71 -12.70
CA ALA A 165 -13.05 7.80 -11.64
C ALA A 165 -12.22 6.65 -12.17
N VAL A 166 -11.24 6.23 -11.38
CA VAL A 166 -10.72 4.86 -11.43
C VAL A 166 -11.68 4.00 -10.62
N VAL A 167 -12.20 2.93 -11.22
CA VAL A 167 -13.18 2.04 -10.62
C VAL A 167 -12.54 0.69 -10.36
N ALA A 168 -12.43 0.32 -9.09
CA ALA A 168 -12.03 -1.02 -8.66
C ALA A 168 -13.25 -1.89 -8.43
N ASN A 169 -13.40 -2.93 -9.26
CA ASN A 169 -14.52 -3.86 -9.23
C ASN A 169 -14.15 -5.13 -8.46
N ASN A 170 -15.16 -5.79 -7.89
CA ASN A 170 -15.04 -7.08 -7.18
C ASN A 170 -14.04 -7.06 -6.01
N VAL A 171 -13.90 -5.93 -5.31
CA VAL A 171 -12.96 -5.80 -4.20
C VAL A 171 -13.56 -6.43 -2.94
N PRO A 172 -12.88 -7.36 -2.25
CA PRO A 172 -13.37 -7.88 -0.98
C PRO A 172 -13.69 -6.77 0.03
N ASN A 173 -14.81 -6.87 0.75
CA ASN A 173 -15.33 -5.80 1.60
C ASN A 173 -14.32 -5.26 2.63
N SER A 174 -13.49 -6.14 3.21
CA SER A 174 -12.44 -5.75 4.17
C SER A 174 -11.33 -4.89 3.54
N ILE A 175 -10.97 -5.18 2.28
CA ILE A 175 -9.96 -4.44 1.52
C ILE A 175 -10.57 -3.11 1.03
N ALA A 176 -11.81 -3.14 0.54
CA ALA A 176 -12.51 -1.96 0.04
C ALA A 176 -12.71 -0.92 1.14
N ALA A 177 -13.15 -1.36 2.32
CA ALA A 177 -13.31 -0.48 3.49
C ALA A 177 -11.99 0.16 3.91
N GLU A 178 -10.88 -0.59 3.91
CA GLU A 178 -9.58 -0.02 4.24
C GLU A 178 -9.10 0.95 3.16
N ALA A 179 -9.23 0.63 1.87
CA ALA A 179 -8.79 1.51 0.79
C ALA A 179 -9.50 2.86 0.85
N VAL A 180 -10.82 2.88 1.09
CA VAL A 180 -11.59 4.11 1.20
C VAL A 180 -11.27 4.86 2.50
N LYS A 181 -11.01 4.15 3.60
CA LYS A 181 -10.50 4.76 4.84
C LYS A 181 -9.16 5.46 4.64
N ILE A 182 -8.25 4.88 3.87
CA ILE A 182 -6.95 5.50 3.53
C ILE A 182 -7.17 6.75 2.66
N CYS A 183 -8.11 6.67 1.71
CA CYS A 183 -8.40 7.72 0.76
C CYS A 183 -9.09 8.95 1.39
N ASN A 184 -10.08 8.73 2.26
CA ASN A 184 -10.94 9.79 2.78
C ASN A 184 -10.79 10.07 4.28
N GLY A 185 -10.02 9.25 5.00
CA GLY A 185 -10.03 9.19 6.46
C GLY A 185 -11.10 8.23 7.01
N ALA A 186 -10.99 7.93 8.31
CA ALA A 186 -11.87 6.97 8.97
C ALA A 186 -13.33 7.46 9.04
N GLY A 187 -14.28 6.55 8.77
CA GLY A 187 -15.72 6.83 8.83
C GLY A 187 -16.31 7.56 7.62
N ASN A 188 -15.50 7.83 6.60
CA ASN A 188 -15.91 8.62 5.43
C ASN A 188 -15.95 7.78 4.15
N THR A 189 -16.89 6.84 4.06
CA THR A 189 -16.94 5.88 2.94
C THR A 189 -17.59 6.43 1.67
N SER A 190 -18.29 7.55 1.76
CA SER A 190 -19.05 8.15 0.65
C SER A 190 -18.52 9.53 0.24
N ALA A 191 -17.37 9.95 0.79
CA ALA A 191 -16.79 11.29 0.60
C ALA A 191 -17.75 12.46 0.92
N THR A 192 -18.77 12.23 1.75
CA THR A 192 -19.76 13.27 2.13
C THR A 192 -19.11 14.42 2.90
N ASN A 193 -18.05 14.13 3.66
CA ASN A 193 -17.32 15.11 4.49
C ASN A 193 -16.01 15.59 3.81
N GLY A 194 -15.99 15.64 2.47
CA GLY A 194 -14.77 15.83 1.69
C GLY A 194 -14.03 14.51 1.45
N GLY A 195 -13.25 14.41 0.37
CA GLY A 195 -12.56 13.17 -0.01
C GLY A 195 -12.74 12.86 -1.50
N SER A 196 -11.99 11.88 -1.97
CA SER A 196 -11.92 11.52 -3.40
C SER A 196 -12.42 10.12 -3.70
N CYS A 197 -12.75 9.32 -2.68
CA CYS A 197 -13.25 7.96 -2.88
C CYS A 197 -14.71 7.77 -2.51
N THR A 198 -15.42 6.91 -3.23
CA THR A 198 -16.73 6.41 -2.79
C THR A 198 -16.73 4.88 -2.78
N LEU A 199 -17.45 4.31 -1.82
CA LEU A 199 -17.68 2.89 -1.69
C LEU A 199 -19.11 2.57 -2.07
N VAL A 200 -19.29 1.68 -3.05
CA VAL A 200 -20.58 1.11 -3.42
C VAL A 200 -20.57 -0.34 -3.02
N ALA A 201 -21.40 -0.70 -2.05
CA ALA A 201 -21.53 -2.08 -1.60
C ALA A 201 -22.11 -2.95 -2.73
N GLY A 202 -21.44 -4.05 -3.05
CA GLY A 202 -21.96 -5.05 -3.97
C GLY A 202 -22.93 -6.01 -3.27
N THR A 203 -23.31 -7.07 -3.97
CA THR A 203 -24.04 -8.19 -3.36
C THR A 203 -23.03 -9.17 -2.76
N GLY A 204 -23.14 -9.45 -1.46
CA GLY A 204 -22.30 -10.43 -0.76
C GLY A 204 -20.97 -9.87 -0.22
N THR A 205 -19.85 -10.49 -0.59
CA THR A 205 -18.53 -10.26 0.04
C THR A 205 -17.64 -9.27 -0.69
N THR A 206 -18.12 -8.68 -1.79
CA THR A 206 -17.38 -7.72 -2.59
C THR A 206 -18.10 -6.38 -2.73
N SER A 207 -17.32 -5.34 -2.97
CA SER A 207 -17.73 -3.95 -3.16
C SER A 207 -16.97 -3.34 -4.32
N THR A 208 -17.49 -2.23 -4.83
CA THR A 208 -16.85 -1.41 -5.85
C THR A 208 -16.34 -0.12 -5.21
N VAL A 209 -15.07 0.22 -5.49
CA VAL A 209 -14.45 1.47 -5.01
C VAL A 209 -14.23 2.39 -6.19
N TYR A 210 -14.71 3.62 -6.08
CA TYR A 210 -14.46 4.67 -7.04
C TYR A 210 -13.45 5.64 -6.44
N TYR A 211 -12.40 5.96 -7.18
CA TYR A 211 -11.45 7.03 -6.85
C TYR A 211 -11.54 8.11 -7.92
N ILE A 212 -12.10 9.25 -7.56
CA ILE A 212 -12.36 10.37 -8.46
C ILE A 212 -11.10 11.23 -8.49
N PHE A 213 -10.50 11.31 -9.68
CA PHE A 213 -9.22 11.98 -9.89
C PHE A 213 -9.35 13.29 -10.68
N ALA A 214 -10.44 13.45 -11.45
CA ALA A 214 -10.73 14.69 -12.17
C ALA A 214 -12.24 15.01 -12.13
N GLN A 215 -12.58 16.29 -12.16
CA GLN A 215 -13.97 16.79 -12.16
C GLN A 215 -14.08 18.12 -12.90
N ASN A 216 -15.14 18.31 -13.69
CA ASN A 216 -15.41 19.51 -14.46
C ASN A 216 -16.88 19.98 -14.30
N GLN A 217 -17.12 21.29 -14.48
CA GLN A 217 -18.47 21.86 -14.51
C GLN A 217 -19.17 21.60 -15.85
N ASP A 218 -18.43 21.78 -16.94
CA ASP A 218 -18.84 21.46 -18.31
C ASP A 218 -18.17 20.14 -18.73
N GLY A 219 -18.77 19.37 -19.66
CA GLY A 219 -18.32 18.00 -20.00
C GLY A 219 -16.87 17.87 -20.48
N ALA A 220 -16.43 16.66 -20.84
CA ALA A 220 -15.19 16.52 -21.61
C ALA A 220 -15.31 17.40 -22.87
N TYR A 221 -14.27 18.19 -23.15
CA TYR A 221 -14.22 19.04 -24.36
C TYR A 221 -14.35 18.19 -25.64
#